data_AF-K9B8J3-F1
#
_entry.id   AF-K9B8J3-F1
#
_cell.length_a   1.000
_cell.length_b   1.000
_cell.length_c   1.000
_cell.angle_alpha   90.00
_cell.angle_beta   90.00
_cell.angle_gamma   90.00
#
_symmetry.space_group_name_H-M   'P 1'
#
loop_
_entity.id
_entity.type
_entity.pdbx_description
1 polymer ?
#
loop_
_entity_poly.entity_id
_entity_poly.type
_entity_poly.pdbx_seq_one_letter_code
_entity_poly.pdbx_strand_id
1 'polypeptide(L)'
;MRDRKLEDLFKSEDNPGFLIDTENFTGENENDPLYAMNEIENRDIEPDGKTITVDRNYLKRHHIIAQDGLDVLNLLKYDSKTRNLLVPSKFKKYEKTIIHNFKDDFKFKRTLKDNYKKDQTPVRINIIYVKNSSQYPTYNKDIGGNDNKIKAPIAIVETWNTHIRNYQHYITESYFFESHRHNPFNSLSPLLNQFDLKDDIKTIESVYNTKVDDVNAAQRELIKYVALACLTLTALMISIITAIHLYFANCKYAIFLKYNLGYSFLRTHSKAILLILAFNTFMLFTLLSKYVLLSFLIFIGMLILELILIMIEFIILNKKNQNEILKGKA
;
A
#
# COMPACT_ATOMS: atom_id res chain seq x y z
N MET A 1 -9.59 1.41 35.38
CA MET A 1 -8.33 1.94 35.96
C MET A 1 -7.36 2.34 34.85
N ARG A 2 -7.08 1.45 33.88
CA ARG A 2 -6.27 1.74 32.67
C ARG A 2 -6.75 2.96 31.87
N ASP A 3 -8.04 3.05 31.56
CA ASP A 3 -8.57 4.13 30.70
C ASP A 3 -8.30 5.52 31.27
N ARG A 4 -8.36 5.66 32.60
CA ARG A 4 -8.08 6.93 33.28
C ARG A 4 -6.62 7.32 33.18
N LYS A 5 -5.71 6.35 33.35
CA LYS A 5 -4.28 6.58 33.14
C LYS A 5 -3.98 7.03 31.71
N LEU A 6 -4.65 6.45 30.71
CA LEU A 6 -4.52 6.88 29.32
C LEU A 6 -5.02 8.31 29.13
N GLU A 7 -6.21 8.63 29.62
CA GLU A 7 -6.73 10.01 29.57
C GLU A 7 -5.77 11.01 30.23
N ASP A 8 -5.20 10.67 31.38
CA ASP A 8 -4.24 11.51 32.11
C ASP A 8 -2.94 11.69 31.31
N LEU A 9 -2.44 10.64 30.64
CA LEU A 9 -1.30 10.71 29.72
C LEU A 9 -1.58 11.70 28.58
N PHE A 10 -2.74 11.58 27.93
CA PHE A 10 -3.12 12.45 26.81
C PHE A 10 -3.24 13.92 27.23
N LYS A 11 -3.79 14.18 28.42
CA LYS A 11 -3.95 15.53 29.00
C LYS A 11 -2.67 16.14 29.55
N SER A 12 -1.63 15.34 29.77
CA SER A 12 -0.36 15.81 30.35
C SER A 12 0.28 16.87 29.45
N GLU A 13 0.79 17.95 30.05
CA GLU A 13 1.59 18.95 29.32
C GLU A 13 2.95 18.37 28.89
N ASP A 14 3.42 17.31 29.56
CA ASP A 14 4.65 16.59 29.21
C ASP A 14 4.46 15.60 28.06
N ASN A 15 3.24 15.46 27.50
CA ASN A 15 2.94 14.58 26.39
C ASN A 15 3.65 15.04 25.11
N PRO A 16 4.66 14.31 24.60
CA PRO A 16 5.42 14.72 23.42
C PRO A 16 4.68 14.39 22.11
N GLY A 17 3.58 13.64 22.19
CA GLY A 17 2.84 13.15 21.05
C GLY A 17 1.62 13.98 20.69
N PHE A 18 0.99 13.55 19.62
CA PHE A 18 -0.19 14.15 19.03
C PHE A 18 -1.09 13.07 18.45
N LEU A 19 -2.37 13.41 18.31
CA LEU A 19 -3.41 12.54 17.79
C LEU A 19 -3.73 12.92 16.35
N ILE A 20 -3.70 11.94 15.45
CA ILE A 20 -4.43 11.99 14.19
C ILE A 20 -5.06 10.63 13.91
N ASP A 21 -6.37 10.56 14.06
CA ASP A 21 -7.19 9.41 13.74
C ASP A 21 -7.71 9.54 12.30
N THR A 22 -7.31 8.59 11.47
CA THR A 22 -7.67 8.51 10.06
C THR A 22 -8.41 7.22 9.73
N GLU A 23 -9.02 6.56 10.73
CA GLU A 23 -9.71 5.27 10.58
C GLU A 23 -10.68 5.26 9.39
N ASN A 24 -11.49 6.31 9.21
CA ASN A 24 -12.43 6.37 8.07
C ASN A 24 -11.78 6.24 6.68
N PHE A 25 -10.48 6.52 6.58
CA PHE A 25 -9.70 6.43 5.35
C PHE A 25 -8.95 5.10 5.20
N THR A 26 -9.01 4.21 6.19
CA THR A 26 -8.44 2.86 6.07
C THR A 26 -9.32 2.02 5.15
N GLY A 27 -8.69 1.10 4.42
CA GLY A 27 -9.33 0.05 3.65
C GLY A 27 -8.44 -1.18 3.72
N GLU A 28 -9.02 -2.37 3.93
CA GLU A 28 -8.23 -3.60 3.88
C GLU A 28 -7.91 -3.93 2.42
N ASN A 29 -6.61 -4.01 2.09
CA ASN A 29 -6.02 -4.55 0.85
C ASN A 29 -7.02 -4.78 -0.31
N GLU A 30 -7.17 -3.77 -1.16
CA GLU A 30 -8.06 -3.73 -2.35
C GLU A 30 -9.53 -3.36 -2.11
N ASN A 31 -9.98 -3.18 -0.87
CA ASN A 31 -11.29 -2.60 -0.57
C ASN A 31 -11.26 -1.08 -0.51
N ASP A 32 -12.37 -0.46 -0.94
CA ASP A 32 -12.62 0.97 -0.81
C ASP A 32 -12.47 1.44 0.65
N PRO A 33 -12.07 2.70 0.91
CA PRO A 33 -12.00 3.25 2.26
C PRO A 33 -13.31 3.07 3.04
N LEU A 34 -13.27 2.96 4.37
CA LEU A 34 -14.47 2.80 5.20
C LEU A 34 -15.55 3.86 4.90
N TYR A 35 -15.16 5.12 4.72
CA TYR A 35 -16.11 6.18 4.36
C TYR A 35 -16.86 5.91 3.06
N ALA A 36 -16.28 5.11 2.16
CA ALA A 36 -16.84 4.78 0.87
C ALA A 36 -17.77 3.55 0.91
N MET A 37 -17.74 2.77 1.99
CA MET A 37 -18.71 1.69 2.23
C MET A 37 -20.04 2.20 2.81
N ASN A 38 -20.05 3.39 3.40
CA ASN A 38 -21.25 3.97 3.98
C ASN A 38 -22.31 4.31 2.91
N GLU A 39 -23.54 3.81 3.10
CA GLU A 39 -24.70 4.03 2.20
C GLU A 39 -25.28 5.47 2.29
N ILE A 40 -24.55 6.41 2.88
CA ILE A 40 -25.03 7.79 3.09
C ILE A 40 -24.82 8.62 1.82
N GLU A 41 -25.84 9.41 1.48
CA GLU A 41 -25.91 10.23 0.26
C GLU A 41 -24.74 11.23 0.12
N ASN A 42 -24.28 11.82 1.22
CA ASN A 42 -23.18 12.79 1.21
C ASN A 42 -22.09 12.51 2.26
N ARG A 43 -21.21 11.57 1.94
CA ARG A 43 -20.06 11.15 2.77
C ARG A 43 -19.07 12.26 3.12
N ASP A 44 -19.11 13.40 2.44
CA ASP A 44 -18.18 14.51 2.71
C ASP A 44 -18.56 15.32 3.97
N ILE A 45 -19.77 15.14 4.50
CA ILE A 45 -20.32 15.93 5.62
C ILE A 45 -20.79 15.08 6.81
N GLU A 46 -20.36 13.81 6.85
CA GLU A 46 -20.75 12.83 7.87
C GLU A 46 -19.61 12.53 8.85
N PRO A 47 -19.90 12.23 10.13
CA PRO A 47 -18.91 11.78 11.10
C PRO A 47 -18.14 10.52 10.66
N ASP A 48 -18.85 9.54 10.07
CA ASP A 48 -18.26 8.30 9.51
C ASP A 48 -17.84 8.48 8.04
N GLY A 49 -17.84 9.72 7.57
CA GLY A 49 -17.52 10.12 6.21
C GLY A 49 -16.03 10.43 6.03
N LYS A 50 -15.71 11.41 5.17
CA LYS A 50 -14.34 11.94 4.99
C LYS A 50 -13.92 12.83 6.17
N THR A 51 -13.91 12.24 7.34
CA THR A 51 -13.68 12.89 8.63
C THR A 51 -12.47 12.29 9.30
N ILE A 52 -11.66 13.15 9.92
CA ILE A 52 -10.52 12.77 10.76
C ILE A 52 -10.71 13.31 12.18
N THR A 53 -10.05 12.73 13.17
CA THR A 53 -9.96 13.32 14.52
C THR A 53 -8.53 13.73 14.80
N VAL A 54 -8.32 14.96 15.28
CA VAL A 54 -7.01 15.49 15.66
C VAL A 54 -7.07 16.08 17.05
N ASP A 55 -5.93 16.18 17.75
CA ASP A 55 -5.86 16.90 19.02
C ASP A 55 -5.20 18.27 18.89
N ARG A 56 -5.13 18.97 20.02
CA ARG A 56 -4.44 20.27 20.14
C ARG A 56 -2.96 20.17 19.74
N ASN A 57 -2.26 19.09 20.08
CA ASN A 57 -0.83 18.96 19.82
C ASN A 57 -0.55 18.78 18.31
N TYR A 58 -1.42 18.07 17.60
CA TYR A 58 -1.38 17.99 16.14
C TYR A 58 -1.52 19.37 15.51
N LEU A 59 -2.50 20.16 15.98
CA LEU A 59 -2.74 21.51 15.46
C LEU A 59 -1.56 22.47 15.76
N LYS A 60 -0.93 22.36 16.94
CA LYS A 60 0.30 23.11 17.26
C LYS A 60 1.45 22.75 16.31
N ARG A 61 1.60 21.47 15.97
CA ARG A 61 2.69 20.98 15.12
C ARG A 61 2.52 21.38 13.65
N HIS A 62 1.28 21.38 13.16
CA HIS A 62 0.98 21.54 11.74
C HIS A 62 0.40 22.90 11.34
N HIS A 63 0.17 23.81 12.31
CA HIS A 63 -0.25 25.20 12.10
C HIS A 63 -1.40 25.37 11.11
N ILE A 64 -2.58 24.87 11.48
CA ILE A 64 -3.79 25.02 10.65
C ILE A 64 -4.38 26.41 10.86
N ILE A 65 -4.71 27.08 9.75
CA ILE A 65 -5.22 28.46 9.74
C ILE A 65 -6.68 28.47 9.30
N ALA A 66 -7.50 29.21 10.05
CA ALA A 66 -8.90 29.46 9.71
C ALA A 66 -9.02 30.34 8.46
N GLN A 67 -10.22 30.40 7.88
CA GLN A 67 -10.49 31.16 6.67
C GLN A 67 -10.18 32.66 6.83
N ASP A 68 -10.34 33.20 8.03
CA ASP A 68 -10.08 34.60 8.41
C ASP A 68 -8.59 34.89 8.69
N GLY A 69 -7.72 33.89 8.60
CA GLY A 69 -6.28 34.05 8.84
C GLY A 69 -5.85 33.84 10.29
N LEU A 70 -6.78 33.59 11.22
CA LEU A 70 -6.46 33.27 12.61
C LEU A 70 -6.00 31.82 12.75
N ASP A 71 -5.09 31.56 13.70
CA ASP A 71 -4.76 30.19 14.12
C ASP A 71 -6.01 29.54 14.74
N VAL A 72 -6.35 28.34 14.27
CA VAL A 72 -7.52 27.60 14.76
C VAL A 72 -7.44 27.33 16.27
N LEU A 73 -6.23 27.23 16.84
CA LEU A 73 -6.01 27.03 18.27
C LEU A 73 -6.66 28.13 19.11
N ASN A 74 -6.69 29.37 18.61
CA ASN A 74 -7.28 30.52 19.31
C ASN A 74 -8.82 30.52 19.25
N LEU A 75 -9.41 29.70 18.39
CA LEU A 75 -10.86 29.62 18.14
C LEU A 75 -11.51 28.40 18.82
N LEU A 76 -10.70 27.48 19.37
CA LEU A 76 -11.19 26.28 20.05
C LEU A 76 -11.97 26.62 21.32
N LYS A 77 -13.02 25.84 21.60
CA LYS A 77 -13.81 25.86 22.84
C LYS A 77 -13.51 24.62 23.65
N TYR A 78 -13.08 24.78 24.90
CA TYR A 78 -12.64 23.68 25.77
C TYR A 78 -13.72 23.20 26.75
N ASP A 79 -14.99 23.56 26.55
CA ASP A 79 -16.06 23.08 27.44
C ASP A 79 -16.47 21.63 27.14
N SER A 80 -16.84 20.89 28.18
CA SER A 80 -17.15 19.45 28.12
C SER A 80 -18.41 19.09 27.32
N LYS A 81 -19.14 20.09 26.81
CA LYS A 81 -20.39 19.95 26.06
C LYS A 81 -20.32 20.54 24.66
N THR A 82 -19.15 20.98 24.20
CA THR A 82 -18.96 21.54 22.85
C THR A 82 -17.91 20.75 22.09
N ARG A 83 -18.27 20.28 20.90
CA ARG A 83 -17.32 19.68 19.94
C ARG A 83 -16.85 20.73 18.96
N ASN A 84 -15.54 20.82 18.76
CA ASN A 84 -14.94 21.70 17.75
C ASN A 84 -14.77 20.93 16.44
N LEU A 85 -15.19 21.54 15.34
CA LEU A 85 -15.01 21.01 13.98
C LEU A 85 -14.26 22.02 13.13
N LEU A 86 -13.23 21.58 12.42
CA LEU A 86 -12.59 22.34 11.34
C LEU A 86 -13.26 21.92 10.03
N VAL A 87 -14.01 22.84 9.43
CA VAL A 87 -14.85 22.55 8.25
C VAL A 87 -14.34 23.32 7.04
N PRO A 88 -13.98 22.66 5.93
CA PRO A 88 -13.64 23.33 4.68
C PRO A 88 -14.76 24.28 4.23
N SER A 89 -14.42 25.51 3.84
CA SER A 89 -15.38 26.57 3.46
C SER A 89 -16.41 26.14 2.40
N LYS A 90 -16.05 25.21 1.50
CA LYS A 90 -16.97 24.65 0.48
C LYS A 90 -18.21 23.98 1.07
N PHE A 91 -18.14 23.54 2.33
CA PHE A 91 -19.24 22.88 3.03
C PHE A 91 -20.12 23.82 3.86
N LYS A 92 -19.87 25.14 3.83
CA LYS A 92 -20.69 26.15 4.53
C LYS A 92 -22.19 26.07 4.18
N LYS A 93 -22.52 25.69 2.95
CA LYS A 93 -23.93 25.45 2.53
C LYS A 93 -24.62 24.31 3.28
N TYR A 94 -23.86 23.38 3.86
CA TYR A 94 -24.35 22.22 4.62
C TYR A 94 -24.25 22.40 6.14
N GLU A 95 -24.01 23.62 6.63
CA GLU A 95 -23.76 23.88 8.06
C GLU A 95 -24.82 23.25 8.99
N LYS A 96 -26.11 23.38 8.65
CA LYS A 96 -27.20 22.80 9.44
C LYS A 96 -27.14 21.27 9.50
N THR A 97 -26.86 20.62 8.37
CA THR A 97 -26.74 19.16 8.27
C THR A 97 -25.51 18.67 9.04
N ILE A 98 -24.37 19.34 8.87
CA ILE A 98 -23.14 19.04 9.63
C ILE A 98 -23.40 19.17 11.14
N ILE A 99 -24.02 20.27 11.59
CA ILE A 99 -24.35 20.45 13.00
C ILE A 99 -25.26 19.31 13.50
N HIS A 100 -26.23 18.88 12.70
CA HIS A 100 -27.12 17.78 13.07
C HIS A 100 -26.35 16.45 13.23
N ASN A 101 -25.61 16.05 12.20
CA ASN A 101 -24.92 14.76 12.14
C ASN A 101 -23.86 14.63 13.25
N PHE A 102 -23.00 15.65 13.40
CA PHE A 102 -21.94 15.64 14.40
C PHE A 102 -22.44 15.83 15.83
N LYS A 103 -23.64 16.40 16.01
CA LYS A 103 -24.26 16.49 17.33
C LYS A 103 -24.75 15.13 17.82
N ASP A 104 -25.26 14.28 16.93
CA ASP A 104 -25.64 12.91 17.29
C ASP A 104 -24.40 12.06 17.60
N ASP A 105 -23.40 12.08 16.73
CA ASP A 105 -22.10 11.41 16.98
C ASP A 105 -21.48 11.86 18.31
N PHE A 106 -21.43 13.16 18.58
CA PHE A 106 -20.82 13.64 19.81
C PHE A 106 -21.56 13.16 21.07
N LYS A 107 -22.89 13.06 21.04
CA LYS A 107 -23.65 12.46 22.16
C LYS A 107 -23.27 11.00 22.38
N PHE A 108 -23.13 10.24 21.29
CA PHE A 108 -22.68 8.86 21.35
C PHE A 108 -21.24 8.77 21.91
N LYS A 109 -20.26 9.45 21.31
CA LYS A 109 -18.84 9.40 21.74
C LYS A 109 -18.61 9.89 23.17
N ARG A 110 -19.47 10.77 23.71
CA ARG A 110 -19.45 11.20 25.13
C ARG A 110 -19.85 10.12 26.12
N THR A 111 -20.76 9.24 25.73
CA THR A 111 -21.37 8.27 26.65
C THR A 111 -20.95 6.83 26.36
N LEU A 112 -20.70 6.51 25.09
CA LEU A 112 -20.49 5.16 24.53
C LEU A 112 -21.53 4.16 25.03
N LYS A 113 -22.79 4.60 25.12
CA LYS A 113 -23.93 3.78 25.50
C LYS A 113 -24.88 3.65 24.32
N ASP A 114 -25.43 2.45 24.10
CA ASP A 114 -26.42 2.20 23.05
C ASP A 114 -27.67 3.07 23.20
N ASN A 115 -28.00 3.46 24.44
CA ASN A 115 -29.13 4.31 24.76
C ASN A 115 -28.79 5.82 24.85
N TYR A 116 -27.67 6.27 24.28
CA TYR A 116 -27.23 7.68 24.30
C TYR A 116 -28.30 8.68 23.83
N LYS A 117 -29.24 8.24 22.97
CA LYS A 117 -30.38 9.07 22.52
C LYS A 117 -31.30 9.50 23.66
N LYS A 118 -31.32 8.77 24.78
CA LYS A 118 -32.06 9.15 26.00
C LYS A 118 -31.34 10.21 26.82
N ASP A 119 -30.05 10.45 26.58
CA ASP A 119 -29.31 11.55 27.20
C ASP A 119 -29.78 12.89 26.61
N GLN A 120 -30.51 13.65 27.44
CA GLN A 120 -31.01 14.98 27.11
C GLN A 120 -29.97 16.08 27.31
N THR A 121 -28.73 15.74 27.68
CA THR A 121 -27.67 16.73 27.89
C THR A 121 -27.50 17.59 26.63
N PRO A 122 -27.68 18.93 26.75
CA PRO A 122 -27.52 19.81 25.61
C PRO A 122 -26.04 19.89 25.24
N VAL A 123 -25.73 19.44 24.03
CA VAL A 123 -24.40 19.55 23.40
C VAL A 123 -24.42 20.58 22.27
N ARG A 124 -23.27 21.17 21.99
CA ARG A 124 -23.06 22.21 20.97
C ARG A 124 -21.95 21.79 20.00
N ILE A 125 -22.03 22.30 18.79
CA ILE A 125 -20.99 22.16 17.77
C ILE A 125 -20.42 23.55 17.50
N ASN A 126 -19.11 23.71 17.68
CA ASN A 126 -18.36 24.91 17.30
C ASN A 126 -17.70 24.65 15.95
N ILE A 127 -18.19 25.29 14.89
CA ILE A 127 -17.61 25.17 13.55
C ILE A 127 -16.60 26.29 13.33
N ILE A 128 -15.38 25.91 12.98
CA ILE A 128 -14.32 26.81 12.55
C ILE A 128 -14.09 26.54 11.07
N TYR A 129 -14.34 27.55 10.23
CA TYR A 129 -14.14 27.40 8.79
C TYR A 129 -12.66 27.49 8.42
N VAL A 130 -12.18 26.52 7.64
CA VAL A 130 -10.81 26.46 7.13
C VAL A 130 -10.78 26.51 5.61
N LYS A 131 -9.65 26.90 5.02
CA LYS A 131 -9.51 26.99 3.56
C LYS A 131 -9.74 25.64 2.88
N ASN A 132 -10.32 25.64 1.68
CA ASN A 132 -10.54 24.42 0.89
C ASN A 132 -9.23 23.72 0.45
N SER A 133 -8.10 24.44 0.51
CA SER A 133 -6.77 23.91 0.25
C SER A 133 -6.08 23.34 1.49
N SER A 134 -6.76 23.29 2.65
CA SER A 134 -6.17 22.76 3.88
C SER A 134 -5.85 21.27 3.71
N GLN A 135 -4.64 20.90 4.12
CA GLN A 135 -4.12 19.54 4.01
C GLN A 135 -3.67 19.07 5.40
N TYR A 136 -3.93 17.80 5.69
CA TYR A 136 -3.61 17.20 6.98
C TYR A 136 -2.58 16.07 6.75
N PRO A 137 -1.30 16.27 7.12
CA PRO A 137 -0.32 15.21 7.12
C PRO A 137 -0.78 14.01 7.95
N THR A 138 -0.73 12.82 7.37
CA THR A 138 -0.97 11.56 8.07
C THR A 138 0.34 10.77 8.21
N TYR A 139 0.37 9.92 9.23
CA TYR A 139 1.49 9.05 9.56
C TYR A 139 1.12 7.57 9.38
N ASN A 140 -0.11 7.30 8.93
CA ASN A 140 -0.49 5.98 8.46
C ASN A 140 0.09 5.77 7.05
N LYS A 141 0.78 4.65 6.85
CA LYS A 141 1.50 4.33 5.61
C LYS A 141 0.57 4.15 4.39
N ASP A 142 -0.69 3.76 4.64
CA ASP A 142 -1.65 3.39 3.61
C ASP A 142 -2.57 4.57 3.22
N ILE A 143 -2.45 5.72 3.90
CA ILE A 143 -3.37 6.85 3.76
C ILE A 143 -2.65 8.10 3.25
N GLY A 144 -3.35 8.92 2.46
CA GLY A 144 -2.86 10.23 2.01
C GLY A 144 -2.01 10.21 0.74
N GLY A 145 -1.94 9.06 0.05
CA GLY A 145 -1.26 8.88 -1.23
C GLY A 145 0.22 9.26 -1.18
N ASN A 146 0.76 9.70 -2.32
CA ASN A 146 2.20 10.01 -2.44
C ASN A 146 2.70 11.11 -1.49
N ASP A 147 1.82 12.05 -1.13
CA ASP A 147 2.17 13.18 -0.29
C ASP A 147 1.95 12.90 1.21
N ASN A 148 1.37 11.75 1.57
CA ASN A 148 0.91 11.39 2.93
C ASN A 148 0.02 12.49 3.53
N LYS A 149 -0.91 13.04 2.74
CA LYS A 149 -1.78 14.14 3.15
C LYS A 149 -3.23 13.90 2.77
N ILE A 150 -4.12 14.11 3.73
CA ILE A 150 -5.57 14.09 3.52
C ILE A 150 -6.02 15.49 3.11
N LYS A 151 -6.68 15.60 1.96
CA LYS A 151 -7.06 16.88 1.35
C LYS A 151 -8.48 17.29 1.76
N ALA A 152 -8.59 18.43 2.44
CA ALA A 152 -9.85 19.04 2.85
C ALA A 152 -10.90 18.09 3.49
N PRO A 153 -10.54 17.28 4.52
CA PRO A 153 -11.52 16.57 5.34
C PRO A 153 -12.24 17.54 6.27
N ILE A 154 -13.35 17.09 6.88
CA ILE A 154 -13.81 17.68 8.15
C ILE A 154 -12.94 17.12 9.27
N ALA A 155 -12.34 17.97 10.11
CA ALA A 155 -11.54 17.52 11.24
C ALA A 155 -12.28 17.76 12.55
N ILE A 156 -12.53 16.69 13.30
CA ILE A 156 -12.98 16.77 14.69
C ILE A 156 -11.76 17.12 15.54
N VAL A 157 -11.85 18.14 16.39
CA VAL A 157 -10.79 18.43 17.36
C VAL A 157 -11.17 17.81 18.70
N GLU A 158 -10.41 16.81 19.13
CA GLU A 158 -10.55 16.19 20.44
C GLU A 158 -9.99 17.15 21.51
N THR A 159 -10.87 17.54 22.43
CA THR A 159 -10.58 18.50 23.52
C THR A 159 -10.91 17.90 24.88
N TRP A 160 -10.72 16.59 24.98
CA TRP A 160 -10.94 15.78 26.16
C TRP A 160 -12.38 15.75 26.66
N ASN A 161 -13.31 15.86 25.71
CA ASN A 161 -14.73 16.03 25.99
C ASN A 161 -15.54 14.76 25.67
N THR A 162 -14.86 13.63 25.42
CA THR A 162 -15.48 12.35 25.11
C THR A 162 -15.28 11.31 26.21
N HIS A 163 -15.91 10.14 26.06
CA HIS A 163 -15.79 9.06 27.02
C HIS A 163 -14.34 8.54 27.07
N ILE A 164 -13.89 8.22 28.29
CA ILE A 164 -12.53 7.77 28.61
C ILE A 164 -12.04 6.53 27.84
N ARG A 165 -12.96 5.75 27.27
CA ARG A 165 -12.61 4.56 26.47
C ARG A 165 -12.10 4.92 25.08
N ASN A 166 -12.42 6.10 24.54
CA ASN A 166 -11.91 6.51 23.23
C ASN A 166 -10.38 6.60 23.23
N TYR A 167 -9.75 6.91 24.37
CA TYR A 167 -8.29 6.96 24.47
C TYR A 167 -7.61 5.61 24.28
N GLN A 168 -8.31 4.50 24.49
CA GLN A 168 -7.79 3.16 24.16
C GLN A 168 -7.64 2.98 22.65
N HIS A 169 -8.62 3.46 21.88
CA HIS A 169 -8.54 3.49 20.42
C HIS A 169 -7.38 4.38 19.97
N TYR A 170 -7.36 5.62 20.48
CA TYR A 170 -6.38 6.62 20.09
C TYR A 170 -4.94 6.19 20.35
N ILE A 171 -4.62 5.60 21.52
CA ILE A 171 -3.25 5.21 21.84
C ILE A 171 -2.73 4.04 20.99
N THR A 172 -3.63 3.23 20.45
CA THR A 172 -3.28 2.01 19.73
C THR A 172 -2.96 2.31 18.26
N GLU A 173 -3.76 3.16 17.62
CA GLU A 173 -3.72 3.33 16.15
C GLU A 173 -3.43 4.76 15.69
N SER A 174 -3.65 5.75 16.55
CA SER A 174 -3.78 7.16 16.13
C SER A 174 -2.86 8.13 16.87
N TYR A 175 -2.05 7.63 17.81
CA TYR A 175 -1.10 8.41 18.60
C TYR A 175 0.31 8.32 18.01
N PHE A 176 0.89 9.48 17.72
CA PHE A 176 2.22 9.59 17.12
C PHE A 176 3.08 10.55 17.91
N PHE A 177 4.39 10.30 17.93
CA PHE A 177 5.36 11.19 18.55
C PHE A 177 6.69 11.08 17.84
N GLU A 178 7.55 12.07 18.05
CA GLU A 178 8.88 12.09 17.47
C GLU A 178 9.89 11.46 18.44
N SER A 179 10.74 10.57 17.91
CA SER A 179 11.80 9.93 18.68
C SER A 179 13.12 10.01 17.92
N HIS A 180 14.15 10.52 18.60
CA HIS A 180 15.53 10.51 18.10
C HIS A 180 16.33 9.29 18.59
N ARG A 181 15.70 8.37 19.32
CA ARG A 181 16.32 7.14 19.81
C ARG A 181 16.08 5.99 18.84
N HIS A 182 17.06 5.09 18.73
CA HIS A 182 16.95 3.89 17.90
C HIS A 182 15.75 3.01 18.27
N ASN A 183 15.51 2.82 19.58
CA ASN A 183 14.27 2.22 20.07
C ASN A 183 13.30 3.34 20.51
N PRO A 184 12.17 3.57 19.80
CA PRO A 184 11.22 4.63 20.12
C PRO A 184 10.53 4.41 21.48
N PHE A 185 10.43 3.17 21.96
CA PHE A 185 9.90 2.87 23.29
C PHE A 185 10.63 3.62 24.41
N ASN A 186 11.95 3.75 24.30
CA ASN A 186 12.77 4.39 25.32
C ASN A 186 12.50 5.89 25.45
N SER A 187 11.94 6.52 24.42
CA SER A 187 11.59 7.95 24.45
C SER A 187 10.30 8.19 25.24
N LEU A 188 9.31 7.29 25.16
CA LEU A 188 8.04 7.40 25.88
C LEU A 188 8.07 6.70 27.26
N SER A 189 8.97 5.74 27.48
CA SER A 189 9.01 4.92 28.69
C SER A 189 9.02 5.70 30.02
N PRO A 190 9.73 6.82 30.20
CA PRO A 190 9.66 7.60 31.44
C PRO A 190 8.24 8.10 31.75
N LEU A 191 7.54 8.58 30.71
CA LEU A 191 6.17 9.06 30.82
C LEU A 191 5.20 7.89 31.08
N LEU A 192 5.41 6.74 30.43
CA LEU A 192 4.61 5.53 30.71
C LEU A 192 4.78 5.04 32.15
N ASN A 193 5.98 5.16 32.72
CA ASN A 193 6.21 4.81 34.13
C ASN A 193 5.49 5.77 35.08
N GLN A 194 5.49 7.08 34.77
CA GLN A 194 4.81 8.10 35.58
C GLN A 194 3.31 7.83 35.71
N PHE A 195 2.67 7.36 34.64
CA PHE A 195 1.23 7.03 34.62
C PHE A 195 0.92 5.55 34.89
N ASP A 196 1.92 4.73 35.23
CA ASP A 196 1.77 3.29 35.48
C ASP A 196 1.10 2.55 34.30
N LEU A 197 1.60 2.81 33.09
CA LEU A 197 1.15 2.28 31.79
C LEU A 197 2.20 1.41 31.09
N LYS A 198 3.36 1.16 31.72
CA LYS A 198 4.47 0.43 31.10
C LYS A 198 4.09 -1.00 30.71
N ASP A 199 3.24 -1.65 31.49
CA ASP A 199 2.78 -3.02 31.22
C ASP A 199 1.64 -3.07 30.18
N ASP A 200 0.95 -1.94 29.99
CA ASP A 200 -0.18 -1.79 29.06
C ASP A 200 0.29 -1.52 27.63
N ILE A 201 1.38 -0.77 27.45
CA ILE A 201 1.96 -0.44 26.14
C ILE A 201 3.32 -1.14 26.05
N LYS A 202 3.39 -2.21 25.26
CA LYS A 202 4.58 -3.08 25.17
C LYS A 202 5.44 -2.79 23.95
N THR A 203 4.83 -2.30 22.88
CA THR A 203 5.45 -2.12 21.58
C THR A 203 5.14 -0.74 21.05
N ILE A 204 6.14 -0.11 20.45
CA ILE A 204 6.00 1.13 19.69
C ILE A 204 6.72 0.91 18.37
N GLU A 205 5.99 1.06 17.29
CA GLU A 205 6.51 0.87 15.94
C GLU A 205 6.98 2.19 15.35
N SER A 206 8.02 2.12 14.52
CA SER A 206 8.50 3.28 13.77
C SER A 206 7.75 3.39 12.45
N VAL A 207 7.13 4.54 12.19
CA VAL A 207 6.49 4.87 10.90
C VAL A 207 7.48 4.74 9.73
N TYR A 208 8.78 4.94 9.96
CA TYR A 208 9.79 4.74 8.93
C TYR A 208 10.02 3.26 8.62
N ASN A 209 10.02 2.41 9.65
CA ASN A 209 10.26 0.99 9.46
C ASN A 209 9.14 0.34 8.66
N THR A 210 7.89 0.77 8.83
CA THR A 210 6.76 0.21 8.08
C THR A 210 6.91 0.44 6.56
N LYS A 211 7.38 1.63 6.14
CA LYS A 211 7.70 1.89 4.72
C LYS A 211 8.92 1.12 4.22
N VAL A 212 9.95 0.96 5.07
CA VAL A 212 11.12 0.13 4.75
C VAL A 212 10.71 -1.33 4.55
N ASP A 213 9.79 -1.83 5.36
CA ASP A 213 9.27 -3.19 5.24
C ASP A 213 8.49 -3.40 3.94
N ASP A 214 7.71 -2.41 3.48
CA ASP A 214 7.04 -2.45 2.18
C ASP A 214 8.06 -2.47 1.02
N VAL A 215 9.12 -1.65 1.10
CA VAL A 215 10.21 -1.68 0.12
C VAL A 215 10.91 -3.04 0.12
N ASN A 216 11.21 -3.59 1.29
CA ASN A 216 11.83 -4.90 1.43
C ASN A 216 10.90 -6.03 0.92
N ALA A 217 9.59 -5.90 1.12
CA ALA A 217 8.60 -6.83 0.58
C ALA A 217 8.59 -6.79 -0.96
N ALA A 218 8.57 -5.60 -1.56
CA ALA A 218 8.65 -5.43 -3.01
C ALA A 218 9.97 -5.99 -3.59
N GLN A 219 11.11 -5.76 -2.92
CA GLN A 219 12.39 -6.36 -3.31
C GLN A 219 12.35 -7.89 -3.25
N ARG A 220 11.74 -8.47 -2.22
CA ARG A 220 11.57 -9.93 -2.10
C ARG A 220 10.67 -10.49 -3.20
N GLU A 221 9.61 -9.79 -3.57
CA GLU A 221 8.76 -10.19 -4.70
C GLU A 221 9.53 -10.18 -6.03
N LEU A 222 10.33 -9.14 -6.27
CA LEU A 222 11.19 -9.06 -7.46
C LEU A 222 12.19 -10.21 -7.51
N ILE A 223 12.84 -10.54 -6.39
CA ILE A 223 13.78 -11.68 -6.32
C ILE A 223 13.07 -12.99 -6.65
N LYS A 224 11.86 -13.22 -6.10
CA LYS A 224 11.05 -14.41 -6.43
C LYS A 224 10.69 -14.47 -7.92
N TYR A 225 10.30 -13.34 -8.50
CA TYR A 225 9.97 -13.25 -9.92
C TYR A 225 11.18 -13.57 -10.81
N VAL A 226 12.34 -12.99 -10.51
CA VAL A 226 13.60 -13.26 -11.23
C VAL A 226 14.00 -14.73 -11.10
N ALA A 227 13.90 -15.31 -9.90
CA ALA A 227 14.20 -16.73 -9.68
C ALA A 227 13.27 -17.65 -10.49
N LEU A 228 11.97 -17.34 -10.53
CA LEU A 228 11.01 -18.08 -11.33
C LEU A 228 11.32 -17.98 -12.84
N ALA A 229 11.67 -16.78 -13.33
CA ALA A 229 12.06 -16.57 -14.72
C ALA A 229 13.35 -17.34 -15.09
N CYS A 230 14.32 -17.44 -14.18
CA CYS A 230 15.50 -18.28 -14.37
C CYS A 230 15.16 -19.77 -14.41
N LEU A 231 14.28 -20.26 -13.53
CA LEU A 231 13.83 -21.65 -13.53
C LEU A 231 13.11 -22.01 -14.83
N THR A 232 12.15 -21.19 -15.28
CA THR A 232 11.44 -21.43 -16.54
C THR A 232 12.38 -21.42 -17.75
N LEU A 233 13.40 -20.55 -17.75
CA LEU A 233 14.45 -20.53 -18.77
C LEU A 233 15.20 -21.84 -18.86
N THR A 234 15.70 -22.34 -17.72
CA THR A 234 16.48 -23.60 -17.72
C THR A 234 15.66 -24.79 -18.22
N ALA A 235 14.38 -24.87 -17.84
CA ALA A 235 13.48 -25.90 -18.31
C ALA A 235 13.23 -25.82 -19.83
N LEU A 236 13.07 -24.60 -20.37
CA LEU A 236 12.87 -24.38 -21.80
C LEU A 236 14.13 -24.70 -22.62
N MET A 237 15.31 -24.30 -22.14
CA MET A 237 16.57 -24.62 -22.79
C MET A 237 16.74 -26.13 -22.98
N ILE A 238 16.42 -26.91 -21.93
CA ILE A 238 16.46 -28.37 -21.99
C ILE A 238 15.44 -28.91 -22.99
N SER A 239 14.20 -28.37 -22.99
CA SER A 239 13.15 -28.84 -23.88
C SER A 239 13.46 -28.55 -25.36
N ILE A 240 14.00 -27.37 -25.68
CA ILE A 240 14.41 -26.99 -27.04
C ILE A 240 15.56 -27.86 -27.52
N ILE A 241 16.62 -28.05 -26.71
CA ILE A 241 17.75 -28.92 -27.07
C ILE A 241 17.25 -30.34 -27.34
N THR A 242 16.37 -30.86 -26.49
CA THR A 242 15.76 -32.19 -26.65
C THR A 242 14.93 -32.27 -27.94
N ALA A 243 14.13 -31.24 -28.23
CA ALA A 243 13.32 -31.18 -29.45
C ALA A 243 14.18 -31.13 -30.73
N ILE A 244 15.30 -30.39 -30.71
CA ILE A 244 16.26 -30.33 -31.81
C ILE A 244 16.90 -31.70 -32.04
N HIS A 245 17.36 -32.36 -30.97
CA HIS A 245 17.93 -33.71 -31.07
C HIS A 245 16.94 -34.72 -31.66
N LEU A 246 15.69 -34.71 -31.15
CA LEU A 246 14.64 -35.59 -31.65
C LEU A 246 14.32 -35.31 -33.12
N TYR A 247 14.33 -34.04 -33.53
CA TYR A 247 14.17 -33.64 -34.93
C TYR A 247 15.29 -34.19 -35.82
N PHE A 248 16.56 -34.03 -35.42
CA PHE A 248 17.70 -34.52 -36.21
C PHE A 248 17.78 -36.05 -36.27
N ALA A 249 17.37 -36.75 -35.20
CA ALA A 249 17.28 -38.21 -35.18
C ALA A 249 16.20 -38.73 -36.15
N ASN A 250 14.99 -38.17 -36.08
CA ASN A 250 13.85 -38.66 -36.85
C ASN A 250 13.86 -38.22 -38.33
N CYS A 251 14.51 -37.09 -38.65
CA CYS A 251 14.50 -36.51 -40.00
C CYS A 251 15.86 -36.55 -40.73
N LYS A 252 16.83 -37.33 -40.23
CA LYS A 252 18.22 -37.40 -40.75
C LYS A 252 18.31 -37.53 -42.28
N TYR A 253 17.54 -38.45 -42.88
CA TYR A 253 17.54 -38.67 -44.33
C TYR A 253 16.91 -37.52 -45.13
N ALA A 254 15.78 -36.98 -44.65
CA ALA A 254 15.10 -35.87 -45.31
C ALA A 254 15.96 -34.59 -45.30
N ILE A 255 16.72 -34.37 -44.22
CA ILE A 255 17.68 -33.26 -44.11
C ILE A 255 18.82 -33.45 -45.12
N PHE A 256 19.42 -34.64 -45.18
CA PHE A 256 20.50 -34.94 -46.11
C PHE A 256 20.09 -34.81 -47.58
N LEU A 257 18.90 -35.30 -47.95
CA LEU A 257 18.39 -35.19 -49.31
C LEU A 257 18.19 -33.72 -49.72
N LYS A 258 17.53 -32.92 -48.87
CA LYS A 258 17.33 -31.49 -49.13
C LYS A 258 18.64 -30.71 -49.24
N TYR A 259 19.64 -31.07 -48.42
CA TYR A 259 20.96 -30.46 -48.48
C TYR A 259 21.66 -30.74 -49.83
N ASN A 260 21.67 -31.99 -50.29
CA ASN A 260 22.26 -32.36 -51.59
C ASN A 260 21.51 -31.75 -52.78
N LEU A 261 20.20 -31.53 -52.65
CA LEU A 261 19.39 -30.83 -53.65
C LEU A 261 19.56 -29.30 -53.64
N GLY A 262 20.47 -28.75 -52.82
CA GLY A 262 20.78 -27.32 -52.79
C GLY A 262 19.75 -26.45 -52.08
N TYR A 263 18.88 -27.02 -51.24
CA TYR A 263 17.93 -26.21 -50.47
C TYR A 263 18.66 -25.33 -49.45
N SER A 264 18.21 -24.08 -49.31
CA SER A 264 18.72 -23.17 -48.28
C SER A 264 18.37 -23.66 -46.88
N PHE A 265 19.20 -23.30 -45.89
CA PHE A 265 19.05 -23.71 -44.49
C PHE A 265 17.63 -23.48 -43.93
N LEU A 266 17.06 -22.30 -44.19
CA LEU A 266 15.70 -21.93 -43.75
C LEU A 266 14.62 -22.85 -44.35
N ARG A 267 14.76 -23.26 -45.61
CA ARG A 267 13.80 -24.17 -46.26
C ARG A 267 13.96 -25.62 -45.79
N THR A 268 15.19 -26.02 -45.46
CA THR A 268 15.47 -27.36 -44.93
C THR A 268 14.88 -27.55 -43.54
N HIS A 269 14.97 -26.52 -42.69
CA HIS A 269 14.61 -26.60 -41.26
C HIS A 269 13.35 -25.82 -40.87
N SER A 270 12.52 -25.40 -41.82
CA SER A 270 11.34 -24.55 -41.56
C SER A 270 10.41 -25.06 -40.46
N LYS A 271 10.18 -26.39 -40.38
CA LYS A 271 9.35 -27.01 -39.33
C LYS A 271 9.97 -26.90 -37.94
N ALA A 272 11.29 -27.04 -37.83
CA ALA A 272 12.00 -26.90 -36.56
C ALA A 272 12.00 -25.44 -36.10
N ILE A 273 12.20 -24.50 -37.04
CA ILE A 273 12.13 -23.05 -36.78
C ILE A 273 10.73 -22.65 -36.30
N LEU A 274 9.67 -23.17 -36.92
CA LEU A 274 8.29 -22.92 -36.52
C LEU A 274 8.01 -23.43 -35.09
N LEU A 275 8.52 -24.62 -34.75
CA LEU A 275 8.38 -25.18 -33.40
C LEU A 275 9.05 -24.29 -32.35
N ILE A 276 10.28 -23.84 -32.61
CA ILE A 276 11.03 -22.91 -31.73
C ILE A 276 10.24 -21.61 -31.55
N LEU A 277 9.71 -21.03 -32.64
CA LEU A 277 8.93 -19.80 -32.58
C LEU A 277 7.65 -19.97 -31.73
N ALA A 278 6.98 -21.12 -31.83
CA ALA A 278 5.80 -21.42 -31.03
C ALA A 278 6.12 -21.52 -29.53
N PHE A 279 7.21 -22.19 -29.15
CA PHE A 279 7.67 -22.26 -27.76
C PHE A 279 8.08 -20.90 -27.19
N ASN A 280 8.75 -20.07 -27.99
CA ASN A 280 9.17 -18.74 -27.55
C ASN A 280 7.99 -17.78 -27.41
N THR A 281 6.96 -17.93 -28.25
CA THR A 281 5.70 -17.17 -28.11
C THR A 281 4.94 -17.59 -26.85
N PHE A 282 4.92 -18.89 -26.53
CA PHE A 282 4.34 -19.40 -25.29
C PHE A 282 5.07 -18.84 -24.05
N MET A 283 6.40 -18.73 -24.10
CA MET A 283 7.20 -18.15 -23.03
C MET A 283 6.94 -16.66 -22.80
N LEU A 284 6.77 -15.89 -23.87
CA LEU A 284 6.41 -14.49 -23.75
C LEU A 284 5.10 -14.34 -22.97
N PHE A 285 4.12 -15.20 -23.24
CA PHE A 285 2.84 -15.17 -22.54
C PHE A 285 2.95 -15.51 -21.05
N THR A 286 3.79 -16.48 -20.66
CA THR A 286 3.96 -16.86 -19.25
C THR A 286 4.72 -15.81 -18.42
N LEU A 287 5.61 -15.04 -19.06
CA LEU A 287 6.38 -13.98 -18.39
C LEU A 287 5.58 -12.68 -18.22
N LEU A 288 4.60 -12.41 -19.09
CA LEU A 288 3.72 -11.24 -19.05
C LEU A 288 2.68 -11.36 -17.93
N SER A 289 3.11 -11.23 -16.67
CA SER A 289 2.21 -11.21 -15.51
C SER A 289 2.18 -9.84 -14.85
N LYS A 290 3.26 -9.44 -14.15
CA LYS A 290 3.27 -8.28 -13.24
C LYS A 290 4.22 -7.16 -13.68
N TYR A 291 5.39 -7.50 -14.24
CA TYR A 291 6.47 -6.54 -14.54
C TYR A 291 6.78 -6.45 -16.04
N VAL A 292 5.80 -6.00 -16.85
CA VAL A 292 5.83 -6.04 -18.32
C VAL A 292 7.16 -5.61 -18.95
N LEU A 293 7.70 -4.44 -18.57
CA LEU A 293 8.93 -3.91 -19.15
C LEU A 293 10.16 -4.75 -18.80
N LEU A 294 10.25 -5.22 -17.55
CA LEU A 294 11.32 -6.12 -17.11
C LEU A 294 11.21 -7.48 -17.82
N SER A 295 10.00 -8.00 -17.98
CA SER A 295 9.72 -9.25 -18.71
C SER A 295 10.22 -9.17 -20.16
N PHE A 296 9.99 -8.04 -20.85
CA PHE A 296 10.47 -7.84 -22.22
C PHE A 296 12.00 -7.81 -22.31
N LEU A 297 12.69 -7.10 -21.40
CA LEU A 297 14.16 -7.05 -21.38
C LEU A 297 14.77 -8.44 -21.18
N ILE A 298 14.21 -9.19 -20.22
CA ILE A 298 14.60 -10.57 -19.93
C ILE A 298 14.36 -11.45 -21.16
N PHE A 299 13.19 -11.36 -21.79
CA PHE A 299 12.83 -12.14 -22.97
C PHE A 299 13.74 -11.87 -24.18
N ILE A 300 14.08 -10.61 -24.45
CA ILE A 300 15.00 -10.25 -25.54
C ILE A 300 16.39 -10.83 -25.28
N GLY A 301 16.90 -10.71 -24.05
CA GLY A 301 18.17 -11.32 -23.66
C GLY A 301 18.18 -12.83 -23.85
N MET A 302 17.07 -13.50 -23.49
CA MET A 302 16.88 -14.94 -23.69
C MET A 302 16.89 -15.33 -25.17
N LEU A 303 16.14 -14.64 -26.03
CA LEU A 303 16.10 -14.93 -27.46
C LEU A 303 17.49 -14.89 -28.11
N ILE A 304 18.34 -13.95 -27.70
CA ILE A 304 19.71 -13.83 -28.22
C ILE A 304 20.55 -15.04 -27.80
N LEU A 305 20.50 -15.42 -26.52
CA LEU A 305 21.25 -16.56 -25.99
C LEU A 305 20.78 -17.89 -26.60
N GLU A 306 19.48 -18.06 -26.77
CA GLU A 306 18.87 -19.21 -27.43
C GLU A 306 19.32 -19.32 -28.89
N LEU A 307 19.26 -18.23 -29.66
CA LEU A 307 19.69 -18.24 -31.06
C LEU A 307 21.14 -18.69 -31.21
N ILE A 308 22.03 -18.24 -30.32
CA ILE A 308 23.44 -18.64 -30.31
C ILE A 308 23.58 -20.15 -30.06
N LEU A 309 22.92 -20.69 -29.02
CA LEU A 309 23.01 -22.10 -28.67
C LEU A 309 22.40 -23.01 -29.75
N ILE A 310 21.27 -22.61 -30.32
CA ILE A 310 20.64 -23.34 -31.42
C ILE A 310 21.56 -23.36 -32.64
N MET A 311 22.20 -22.25 -33.01
CA MET A 311 23.14 -22.24 -34.12
C MET A 311 24.32 -23.20 -33.89
N ILE A 312 24.90 -23.20 -32.69
CA ILE A 312 26.00 -24.11 -32.32
C ILE A 312 25.54 -25.57 -32.46
N GLU A 313 24.38 -25.91 -31.90
CA GLU A 313 23.85 -27.27 -31.90
C GLU A 313 23.54 -27.77 -33.32
N PHE A 314 22.95 -26.90 -34.16
CA PHE A 314 22.68 -27.21 -35.56
C PHE A 314 23.98 -27.47 -36.34
N ILE A 315 25.04 -26.71 -36.10
CA ILE A 315 26.35 -26.92 -36.76
C ILE A 315 26.93 -28.29 -36.36
N ILE A 316 26.93 -28.61 -35.06
CA ILE A 316 27.46 -29.87 -34.51
C ILE A 316 26.68 -31.06 -35.08
N LEU A 317 25.35 -31.03 -34.98
CA LEU A 317 24.48 -32.14 -35.40
C LEU A 317 24.49 -32.33 -36.92
N ASN A 318 24.52 -31.25 -37.71
CA ASN A 318 24.57 -31.37 -39.16
C ASN A 318 25.89 -32.01 -39.63
N LYS A 319 27.03 -31.62 -39.04
CA LYS A 319 28.35 -32.24 -39.31
C LYS A 319 28.38 -33.72 -38.90
N LYS A 320 27.79 -34.06 -37.75
CA LYS A 320 27.68 -35.44 -37.28
C LYS A 320 26.83 -36.30 -38.22
N ASN A 321 25.64 -35.82 -38.61
CA ASN A 321 24.74 -36.54 -39.50
C ASN A 321 25.35 -36.78 -40.89
N GLN A 322 26.04 -35.79 -41.48
CA GLN A 322 26.75 -35.96 -42.73
C GLN A 322 27.82 -37.06 -42.64
N ASN A 323 28.64 -37.03 -41.58
CA ASN A 323 29.70 -38.02 -41.37
C ASN A 323 29.16 -39.45 -41.16
N GLU A 324 28.03 -39.61 -40.47
CA GLU A 324 27.43 -40.93 -40.26
C GLU A 324 26.83 -41.52 -41.54
N ILE A 325 26.15 -40.69 -42.35
CA ILE A 325 25.58 -41.11 -43.64
C ILE A 325 26.70 -41.47 -44.63
N LEU A 326 27.76 -40.65 -44.72
CA LEU A 326 28.90 -40.92 -45.61
C LEU A 326 29.69 -42.17 -45.23
N LYS A 327 29.68 -42.56 -43.95
CA LYS A 327 30.32 -43.80 -43.45
C LYS A 327 29.44 -45.04 -43.60
N GLY A 328 28.26 -44.93 -44.21
CA GLY A 328 27.32 -46.04 -44.39
C GLY A 328 26.76 -46.60 -43.07
N LYS A 329 26.87 -45.85 -41.97
CA LYS A 329 26.28 -46.24 -40.69
C LYS A 329 24.82 -45.77 -40.68
N ALA A 330 23.91 -46.72 -40.93
CA ALA A 330 22.47 -46.55 -40.78
C ALA A 330 22.13 -46.41 -39.29
#